data_AF-A0A154BWI6-F1
#
_entry.id   AF-A0A154BWI6-F1
#
_cell.length_a   1.000
_cell.length_b   1.000
_cell.length_c   1.000
_cell.angle_alpha   90.00
_cell.angle_beta   90.00
_cell.angle_gamma   90.00
#
_symmetry.space_group_name_H-M   'P 1'
#
loop_
_entity.id
_entity.type
_entity.pdbx_description
1 polymer ?
#
loop_
_entity_poly.entity_id
_entity_poly.type
_entity_poly.pdbx_seq_one_letter_code
_entity_poly.pdbx_strand_id
1 'polypeptide(L)' 'MNQIVLRCNDGMFEVMMPNQNNDDVGVYKFKDYEEAFVLALEFSFKLGVPVQNQHLVCNIDK' A
#
# COMPACT_ATOMS: atom_id res chain seq x y z
N MET A 1 -6.33 -11.28 3.12
CA MET A 1 -5.15 -10.64 3.72
C MET A 1 -5.66 -9.55 4.64
N ASN A 2 -5.52 -9.62 5.97
CA ASN A 2 -6.22 -8.69 6.90
C ASN A 2 -5.39 -7.45 7.28
N GLN A 3 -4.53 -7.01 6.36
CA GLN A 3 -3.54 -5.95 6.57
C GLN A 3 -3.47 -5.09 5.32
N ILE A 4 -3.08 -3.82 5.49
CA ILE A 4 -2.76 -2.94 4.37
C ILE A 4 -1.30 -3.21 4.01
N VAL A 5 -1.00 -3.55 2.76
CA VAL A 5 0.39 -3.78 2.35
C VAL A 5 0.89 -2.57 1.56
N LEU A 6 1.96 -1.94 2.04
CA LEU A 6 2.73 -0.97 1.28
C LEU A 6 3.96 -1.68 0.72
N ARG A 7 4.08 -1.73 -0.60
CA ARG A 7 5.21 -2.37 -1.28
C ARG A 7 5.74 -1.58 -2.44
N CYS A 8 6.98 -1.80 -2.85
CA CYS A 8 7.42 -1.42 -4.18
C CYS A 8 7.21 -2.60 -5.16
N ASN A 9 6.67 -2.30 -6.32
CA ASN A 9 6.56 -3.22 -7.45
C ASN A 9 6.79 -2.46 -8.77
N ASP A 10 7.67 -2.99 -9.63
CA ASP A 10 7.98 -2.40 -10.95
C ASP A 10 8.29 -0.88 -10.92
N GLY A 11 9.05 -0.42 -9.91
CA GLY A 11 9.43 0.99 -9.77
C GLY A 11 8.31 1.91 -9.27
N MET A 12 7.20 1.34 -8.77
CA MET A 12 6.07 2.08 -8.22
C MET A 12 5.75 1.59 -6.81
N PHE A 13 5.36 2.50 -5.92
CA PHE A 13 4.82 2.13 -4.60
C PHE A 13 3.36 1.75 -4.74
N GLU A 14 3.02 0.54 -4.32
CA GLU A 14 1.66 -0.01 -4.33
C GLU A 14 1.12 -0.12 -2.91
N VAL A 15 -0.07 0.43 -2.68
CA VAL A 15 -0.87 0.24 -1.45
C VAL A 15 -1.98 -0.75 -1.77
N MET A 16 -1.90 -1.93 -1.16
CA MET A 16 -2.90 -3.00 -1.27
C MET A 16 -3.82 -2.98 -0.05
N MET A 17 -5.13 -2.86 -0.28
CA MET A 17 -6.14 -2.81 0.79
C MET A 17 -7.02 -4.05 0.80
N PRO A 18 -7.41 -4.56 1.98
CA PRO A 18 -8.48 -5.54 2.09
C PRO A 18 -9.82 -4.89 1.77
N ASN A 19 -10.53 -5.36 0.75
CA ASN A 19 -11.91 -4.95 0.54
C ASN A 19 -12.83 -5.69 1.53
N GLN A 20 -13.78 -4.98 2.13
CA GLN A 20 -14.74 -5.55 3.09
C GLN A 20 -15.78 -6.47 2.39
N ASN A 21 -15.85 -6.43 1.07
CA ASN A 21 -16.71 -7.28 0.25
C ASN A 21 -15.85 -8.21 -0.61
N ASN A 22 -15.55 -9.39 -0.07
CA ASN A 22 -14.99 -10.61 -0.69
C ASN A 22 -14.10 -10.46 -1.95
N ASP A 23 -12.82 -10.81 -1.76
CA ASP A 23 -11.80 -11.19 -2.75
C ASP A 23 -11.11 -10.11 -3.59
N ASP A 24 -11.66 -8.89 -3.69
CA ASP A 24 -10.94 -7.82 -4.38
C ASP A 24 -9.91 -7.15 -3.46
N VAL A 25 -8.66 -7.07 -3.92
CA VAL A 25 -7.63 -6.24 -3.29
C VAL A 25 -7.54 -4.95 -4.08
N GLY A 26 -7.91 -3.83 -3.46
CA GLY A 26 -7.70 -2.51 -4.06
C GLY A 26 -6.21 -2.21 -4.11
N VAL A 27 -5.64 -2.01 -5.30
CA VAL A 27 -4.22 -1.66 -5.50
C VAL A 27 -4.11 -0.23 -6.01
N TYR A 28 -3.47 0.63 -5.22
CA TYR A 28 -3.23 2.04 -5.55
C TYR A 28 -1.74 2.24 -5.82
N LYS A 29 -1.38 2.84 -6.95
CA LYS A 29 0.02 2.98 -7.37
C LYS A 29 0.48 4.43 -7.31
N PHE A 30 1.69 4.65 -6.79
CA PHE A 30 2.31 5.96 -6.59
C PHE A 30 3.75 5.94 -7.09
N LYS A 31 4.21 7.09 -7.59
CA LYS A 31 5.64 7.30 -7.88
C LYS A 31 6.41 7.76 -6.64
N ASP A 32 5.74 8.45 -5.74
CA ASP A 32 6.32 8.98 -4.52
C ASP A 32 6.00 8.10 -3.31
N TYR A 33 6.98 7.92 -2.43
CA TYR A 33 6.83 7.10 -1.23
C TYR A 33 5.93 7.79 -0.18
N GLU A 34 6.05 9.10 0.00
CA GLU A 34 5.30 9.82 1.02
C GLU A 34 3.80 9.80 0.70
N GLU A 35 3.42 9.98 -0.56
CA GLU A 35 2.02 9.87 -1.00
C GLU A 35 1.44 8.47 -0.70
N ALA A 36 2.19 7.42 -1.05
CA ALA A 36 1.78 6.04 -0.79
C ALA A 36 1.66 5.75 0.71
N PHE A 37 2.60 6.27 1.51
CA PHE A 37 2.64 6.08 2.95
C PHE A 37 1.49 6.80 3.65
N VAL A 38 1.19 8.04 3.26
CA VAL A 38 0.05 8.81 3.79
C VAL A 38 -1.26 8.07 3.52
N LEU A 39 -1.48 7.59 2.29
CA LEU A 39 -2.69 6.83 1.98
C LEU A 39 -2.79 5.56 2.83
N ALA A 40 -1.69 4.81 2.96
CA ALA A 40 -1.67 3.58 3.77
C ALA A 40 -2.02 3.86 5.25
N LEU A 41 -1.52 4.96 5.82
CA LEU A 41 -1.87 5.38 7.19
C LEU A 41 -3.33 5.78 7.32
N GLU A 42 -3.89 6.55 6.37
CA GLU A 42 -5.31 6.94 6.43
C GLU A 42 -6.23 5.72 6.48
N PHE A 43 -5.96 4.71 5.65
CA PHE A 43 -6.74 3.48 5.67
C PHE A 43 -6.47 2.65 6.92
N SER A 44 -5.24 2.65 7.44
CA SER A 44 -4.92 1.98 8.70
C SER A 44 -5.76 2.53 9.85
N PHE A 45 -5.89 3.85 9.94
CA PHE A 45 -6.76 4.50 10.92
C PHE A 45 -8.24 4.20 10.69
N LYS A 46 -8.72 4.26 9.45
CA LYS A 46 -10.14 4.03 9.12
C LYS A 46 -10.58 2.58 9.36
N LEU A 47 -9.71 1.61 9.08
CA LEU A 47 -10.01 0.18 9.14
C LEU A 47 -9.54 -0.49 10.43
N GLY A 48 -8.71 0.19 11.23
CA GLY A 48 -8.12 -0.38 12.45
C GLY A 48 -7.17 -1.55 12.17
N VAL A 49 -6.58 -1.59 10.98
CA VAL A 49 -5.64 -2.65 10.56
C VAL A 49 -4.23 -2.07 10.39
N PRO A 50 -3.17 -2.82 10.73
CA PRO A 50 -1.81 -2.32 10.59
C PRO A 50 -1.38 -2.21 9.12
N VAL A 51 -0.46 -1.28 8.87
CA VAL A 51 0.31 -1.23 7.61
C VAL A 51 1.48 -2.21 7.71
N GLN A 52 1.58 -3.11 6.74
CA GLN A 52 2.70 -4.01 6.55
C GLN A 52 3.58 -3.51 5.39
N ASN A 53 4.83 -3.22 5.70
CA ASN A 53 5.82 -2.85 4.70
C ASN A 53 6.45 -4.10 4.09
N GLN A 54 6.38 -4.26 2.77
CA GLN A 54 7.00 -5.38 2.05
C GLN A 54 7.84 -4.84 0.89
N HIS A 55 9.10 -5.26 0.75
CA HIS A 55 9.94 -4.83 -0.39
C HIS A 55 9.95 -3.31 -0.63
N LEU A 56 10.23 -2.48 0.40
CA LEU A 56 10.22 -1.01 0.28
C LEU A 56 11.38 -0.41 -0.52
N VAL A 57 12.37 -1.21 -0.91
CA VAL A 57 13.47 -0.73 -1.75
C VAL A 57 12.95 -0.62 -3.18
N CYS A 58 12.75 0.62 -3.62
CA CYS A 58 12.24 0.92 -4.95
C CYS A 58 13.35 1.52 -5.80
N ASN A 59 13.83 0.76 -6.78
CA ASN A 59 14.70 1.28 -7.83
C ASN A 59 13.81 2.04 -8.81
N ILE A 60 13.42 3.24 -8.42
CA ILE A 60 12.80 4.21 -9.32
C ILE A 60 13.98 4.72 -10.14
N ASP A 61 14.11 4.24 -11.38
CA ASP A 61 15.10 4.79 -12.31
C ASP A 61 14.94 6.32 -12.29
N LYS A 62 16.02 7.00 -11.91
CA LYS A 62 16.10 8.46 -11.74
C LYS A 62 15.90 9.18 -13.06
#